data_AF-A0A2G2G7T1-F1
#
_entry.id   AF-A0A2G2G7T1-F1
#
_cell.length_a   1.000
_cell.length_b   1.000
_cell.length_c   1.000
_cell.angle_alpha   90.00
_cell.angle_beta   90.00
_cell.angle_gamma   90.00
#
_symmetry.space_group_name_H-M   'P 1'
#
loop_
_entity.id
_entity.type
_entity.pdbx_description
1 polymer ?
#
loop_
_entity_poly.entity_id
_entity_poly.type
_entity_poly.pdbx_seq_one_letter_code
_entity_poly.pdbx_strand_id
1 'polypeptide(L)'
;MDQIEPGLQDVISVCMELKLPCGSLDNLFMTPDGDIIIVEVKLWRNPEMRRTVIAQALDYATDLFGMDYESLEKAVLKSDFNGQKPPTQLYDMFGDAEVLAEHDFVDAVNRNLKKGQIVVLVVGDGTNTNLENLVDGLQSHAGFHFTFALIELEVFRGEQANDEFLIIPRTLAKTYLIERAIIQIDDQRSQVSAAPTTSGAVAASARISITSQQFFDDMQARHPELPNKLKAFMDKLETLGIYIEFKKSLNIKWNPPSGKPINFGYVNRNGQLWTDAATWFVLEKGQKYLDQLAKAFDGEVIINDNGNRYVAINGKAPRVETIMDKFDDWYEVIKAYQETFYDDD
;
A
#
# COMPACT_ATOMS: atom_id res chain seq x y z
N MET A 1 1.16 -10.70 -0.75
CA MET A 1 1.23 -9.23 -0.74
C MET A 1 0.60 -8.62 0.50
N ASP A 2 -0.58 -9.11 0.94
CA ASP A 2 -1.26 -8.65 2.17
C ASP A 2 -0.39 -8.55 3.43
N GLN A 3 0.61 -9.42 3.59
CA GLN A 3 1.53 -9.38 4.73
C GLN A 3 2.68 -8.37 4.56
N ILE A 4 2.99 -7.95 3.34
CA ILE A 4 4.16 -7.14 2.98
C ILE A 4 3.73 -5.69 2.74
N GLU A 5 2.85 -5.49 1.76
CA GLU A 5 2.27 -4.21 1.38
C GLU A 5 0.78 -4.45 1.05
N PRO A 6 -0.12 -4.39 2.06
CA PRO A 6 -1.54 -4.68 1.88
C PRO A 6 -2.25 -3.70 0.93
N GLY A 7 -1.66 -2.53 0.69
CA GLY A 7 -2.15 -1.55 -0.28
C GLY A 7 -1.89 -1.91 -1.74
N LEU A 8 -1.06 -2.92 -2.01
CA LEU A 8 -0.79 -3.42 -3.36
C LEU A 8 -1.68 -4.63 -3.64
N GLN A 9 -2.68 -4.41 -4.50
CA GLN A 9 -3.62 -5.43 -4.95
C GLN A 9 -3.56 -5.53 -6.48
N ASP A 10 -4.14 -6.61 -7.02
CA ASP A 10 -4.15 -6.90 -8.46
C ASP A 10 -2.77 -6.85 -9.11
N VAL A 11 -1.82 -7.52 -8.45
CA VAL A 11 -0.43 -7.61 -8.91
C VAL A 11 -0.37 -8.54 -10.12
N ILE A 12 0.12 -8.01 -11.24
CA ILE A 12 0.28 -8.73 -12.51
C ILE A 12 1.77 -8.93 -12.80
N SER A 13 2.17 -10.13 -13.22
CA SER A 13 3.53 -10.37 -13.75
C SER A 13 3.63 -9.76 -15.13
N VAL A 14 4.47 -8.74 -15.26
CA VAL A 14 4.64 -7.95 -16.48
C VAL A 14 5.63 -8.61 -17.42
N CYS A 15 6.79 -9.00 -16.91
CA CYS A 15 7.80 -9.73 -17.70
C CYS A 15 8.78 -10.48 -16.80
N MET A 16 9.47 -11.43 -17.40
CA MET A 16 10.59 -12.17 -16.83
C MET A 16 11.91 -11.75 -17.49
N GLU A 17 13.02 -11.91 -16.78
CA GLU A 17 14.37 -11.66 -17.30
C GLU A 17 14.57 -10.24 -17.86
N LEU A 18 14.04 -9.23 -17.12
CA LEU A 18 14.12 -7.83 -17.50
C LEU A 18 15.58 -7.37 -17.51
N LYS A 19 16.07 -6.96 -18.68
CA LYS A 19 17.46 -6.50 -18.84
C LYS A 19 17.65 -5.10 -18.28
N LEU A 20 18.50 -5.01 -17.27
CA LEU A 20 18.96 -3.78 -16.61
C LEU A 20 20.49 -3.63 -16.75
N PRO A 21 21.05 -2.43 -16.58
CA PRO A 21 22.51 -2.22 -16.62
C PRO A 21 23.31 -3.16 -15.70
N CYS A 22 22.83 -3.42 -14.49
CA CYS A 22 23.51 -4.28 -13.51
C CYS A 22 23.22 -5.79 -13.70
N GLY A 23 22.28 -6.18 -14.56
CA GLY A 23 21.98 -7.59 -14.81
C GLY A 23 20.60 -7.87 -15.39
N SER A 24 20.06 -9.05 -15.05
CA SER A 24 18.76 -9.52 -15.51
C SER A 24 17.89 -9.72 -14.27
N LEU A 25 16.86 -8.90 -14.10
CA LEU A 25 15.90 -9.06 -13.02
C LEU A 25 14.98 -10.26 -13.36
N ASP A 26 14.86 -11.20 -12.43
CA ASP A 26 14.11 -12.45 -12.67
C ASP A 26 12.63 -12.19 -13.02
N ASN A 27 11.93 -11.34 -12.26
CA ASN A 27 10.53 -11.00 -12.55
C ASN A 27 10.16 -9.56 -12.13
N LEU A 28 9.45 -8.87 -13.02
CA LEU A 28 8.82 -7.58 -12.77
C LEU A 28 7.32 -7.77 -12.65
N PHE A 29 6.74 -7.27 -11.55
CA PHE A 29 5.31 -7.18 -11.37
C PHE A 29 4.86 -5.73 -11.20
N MET A 30 3.62 -5.45 -11.59
CA MET A 30 3.02 -4.11 -11.45
C MET A 30 1.53 -4.21 -11.10
N THR A 31 0.96 -3.10 -10.60
CA THR A 31 -0.48 -2.94 -10.36
C THR A 31 -1.12 -1.99 -11.38
N PRO A 32 -2.45 -2.04 -11.57
CA PRO A 32 -3.20 -1.03 -12.34
C PRO A 32 -3.03 0.43 -11.85
N ASP A 33 -2.57 0.62 -10.60
CA ASP A 33 -2.29 1.92 -9.99
C ASP A 33 -0.85 2.43 -10.25
N GLY A 34 -0.06 1.69 -11.04
CA GLY A 34 1.32 2.06 -11.40
C GLY A 34 2.36 1.72 -10.33
N ASP A 35 2.01 0.89 -9.34
CA ASP A 35 2.96 0.41 -8.33
C ASP A 35 3.87 -0.67 -8.91
N ILE A 36 5.14 -0.69 -8.49
CA ILE A 36 6.19 -1.56 -9.05
C ILE A 36 6.69 -2.52 -7.98
N ILE A 37 6.76 -3.80 -8.32
CA ILE A 37 7.34 -4.85 -7.48
C ILE A 37 8.39 -5.61 -8.29
N ILE A 38 9.61 -5.67 -7.78
CA ILE A 38 10.69 -6.47 -8.37
C ILE A 38 10.92 -7.72 -7.55
N VAL A 39 11.21 -8.83 -8.24
CA VAL A 39 11.44 -10.11 -7.60
C VAL A 39 12.74 -10.72 -8.10
N GLU A 40 13.63 -11.05 -7.17
CA GLU A 40 14.84 -11.82 -7.42
C GLU A 40 14.73 -13.18 -6.73
N VAL A 41 14.96 -14.25 -7.48
CA VAL A 41 14.84 -15.64 -7.04
C VAL A 41 16.24 -16.26 -6.89
N LYS A 42 16.50 -16.92 -5.76
CA LYS A 42 17.76 -17.65 -5.55
C LYS A 42 17.58 -18.95 -4.79
N LEU A 43 18.33 -19.96 -5.21
CA LEU A 43 18.51 -21.20 -4.45
C LEU A 43 19.54 -20.99 -3.33
N TRP A 44 19.15 -21.11 -2.07
CA TRP A 44 19.98 -20.80 -0.91
C TRP A 44 20.89 -21.97 -0.54
N ARG A 45 22.18 -21.84 -0.86
CA ARG A 45 23.20 -22.84 -0.51
C ARG A 45 24.05 -22.43 0.70
N ASN A 46 24.25 -21.12 0.92
CA ASN A 46 24.99 -20.59 2.07
C ASN A 46 24.55 -19.15 2.42
N PRO A 47 24.98 -18.58 3.57
CA PRO A 47 24.63 -17.21 3.97
C PRO A 47 25.27 -16.09 3.13
N GLU A 48 26.45 -16.28 2.54
CA GLU A 48 27.10 -15.25 1.70
C GLU A 48 26.29 -14.94 0.44
N MET A 49 25.74 -15.97 -0.19
CA MET A 49 24.83 -15.83 -1.33
C MET A 49 23.60 -14.97 -1.00
N ARG A 50 23.19 -14.90 0.28
CA ARG A 50 22.09 -14.02 0.71
C ARG A 50 22.46 -12.55 0.72
N ARG A 51 23.70 -12.20 1.10
CA ARG A 51 24.17 -10.82 1.03
C ARG A 51 24.30 -10.37 -0.42
N THR A 52 24.83 -11.24 -1.27
CA THR A 52 24.97 -10.98 -2.71
C THR A 52 23.62 -10.78 -3.38
N VAL A 53 22.61 -11.60 -3.09
CA VAL A 53 21.27 -11.42 -3.69
C VAL A 53 20.57 -10.16 -3.18
N ILE A 54 20.74 -9.79 -1.91
CA ILE A 54 20.19 -8.54 -1.39
C ILE A 54 20.83 -7.35 -2.14
N ALA A 55 22.16 -7.32 -2.23
CA ALA A 55 22.87 -6.28 -2.96
C ALA A 55 22.41 -6.21 -4.43
N GLN A 56 22.31 -7.37 -5.10
CA GLN A 56 21.84 -7.47 -6.47
C GLN A 56 20.40 -6.94 -6.65
N ALA A 57 19.49 -7.29 -5.74
CA ALA A 57 18.12 -6.79 -5.77
C ALA A 57 18.05 -5.26 -5.56
N LEU A 58 18.95 -4.71 -4.75
CA LEU A 58 19.08 -3.26 -4.53
C LEU A 58 19.75 -2.54 -5.71
N ASP A 59 20.67 -3.19 -6.41
CA ASP A 59 21.25 -2.68 -7.66
C ASP A 59 20.16 -2.57 -8.75
N TYR A 60 19.28 -3.57 -8.87
CA TYR A 60 18.12 -3.50 -9.79
C TYR A 60 17.18 -2.35 -9.44
N ALA A 61 16.87 -2.18 -8.15
CA ALA A 61 16.07 -1.05 -7.68
C ALA A 61 16.72 0.29 -8.08
N THR A 62 18.03 0.42 -7.89
CA THR A 62 18.80 1.62 -8.23
C THR A 62 18.78 1.93 -9.73
N ASP A 63 18.94 0.91 -10.57
CA ASP A 63 18.84 1.06 -12.02
C ASP A 63 17.44 1.54 -12.44
N LEU A 64 16.39 0.98 -11.84
CA LEU A 64 15.01 1.39 -12.12
C LEU A 64 14.73 2.82 -11.69
N PHE A 65 15.28 3.30 -10.56
CA PHE A 65 15.08 4.68 -10.11
C PHE A 65 15.64 5.73 -11.08
N GLY A 66 16.57 5.32 -11.95
CA GLY A 66 17.10 6.15 -13.03
C GLY A 66 16.25 6.16 -14.31
N MET A 67 15.17 5.37 -14.38
CA MET A 67 14.33 5.24 -15.57
C MET A 67 13.09 6.15 -15.51
N ASP A 68 12.58 6.48 -16.70
CA ASP A 68 11.22 6.96 -16.91
C ASP A 68 10.34 5.82 -17.48
N TYR A 69 9.04 6.10 -17.59
CA TYR A 69 8.06 5.17 -18.15
C TYR A 69 8.47 4.65 -19.53
N GLU A 70 8.92 5.53 -20.44
CA GLU A 70 9.27 5.16 -21.81
C GLU A 70 10.48 4.20 -21.84
N SER A 71 11.47 4.45 -20.97
CA SER A 71 12.64 3.58 -20.84
C SER A 71 12.27 2.21 -20.24
N LEU A 72 11.42 2.21 -19.21
CA LEU A 72 10.91 0.99 -18.59
C LEU A 72 10.10 0.17 -19.60
N GLU A 73 9.15 0.77 -20.30
CA GLU A 73 8.33 0.11 -21.32
C GLU A 73 9.22 -0.49 -22.43
N LYS A 74 10.20 0.25 -22.95
CA LYS A 74 11.14 -0.26 -23.94
C LYS A 74 11.93 -1.47 -23.46
N ALA A 75 12.27 -1.53 -22.17
CA ALA A 75 12.96 -2.68 -21.59
C ALA A 75 12.00 -3.87 -21.43
N VAL A 76 10.79 -3.63 -20.92
CA VAL A 76 9.74 -4.65 -20.78
C VAL A 76 9.38 -5.30 -22.11
N LEU A 77 9.12 -4.51 -23.16
CA LEU A 77 8.72 -5.03 -24.48
C LEU A 77 9.80 -5.88 -25.17
N LYS A 78 11.03 -5.86 -24.66
CA LYS A 78 12.16 -6.69 -25.13
C LYS A 78 12.46 -7.90 -24.24
N SER A 79 11.71 -8.05 -23.15
CA SER A 79 11.95 -9.07 -22.13
C SER A 79 11.21 -10.37 -22.45
N ASP A 80 11.37 -11.39 -21.60
CA ASP A 80 10.66 -12.66 -21.74
C ASP A 80 9.23 -12.54 -21.18
N PHE A 81 8.27 -13.11 -21.88
CA PHE A 81 6.87 -13.21 -21.47
C PHE A 81 6.46 -14.68 -21.26
N ASN A 82 7.42 -15.51 -20.83
CA ASN A 82 7.25 -16.95 -20.64
C ASN A 82 6.69 -17.63 -21.91
N GLY A 83 7.27 -17.28 -23.06
CA GLY A 83 6.83 -17.77 -24.38
C GLY A 83 5.54 -17.16 -24.92
N GLN A 84 4.90 -16.22 -24.21
CA GLN A 84 3.76 -15.45 -24.73
C GLN A 84 4.22 -14.31 -25.65
N LYS A 85 3.29 -13.79 -26.46
CA LYS A 85 3.55 -12.63 -27.30
C LYS A 85 3.60 -11.36 -26.42
N PRO A 86 4.60 -10.48 -26.59
CA PRO A 86 4.61 -9.19 -25.88
C PRO A 86 3.37 -8.36 -26.24
N PRO A 87 2.87 -7.53 -25.32
CA PRO A 87 1.83 -6.55 -25.61
C PRO A 87 2.33 -5.48 -26.59
N THR A 88 1.43 -4.63 -27.09
CA THR A 88 1.84 -3.50 -27.94
C THR A 88 2.45 -2.38 -27.09
N GLN A 89 1.77 -2.07 -25.98
CA GLN A 89 2.19 -1.12 -24.96
C GLN A 89 2.13 -1.81 -23.59
N LEU A 90 2.97 -1.38 -22.65
CA LEU A 90 2.94 -1.91 -21.28
C LEU A 90 1.56 -1.72 -20.63
N TYR A 91 0.91 -0.58 -20.89
CA TYR A 91 -0.41 -0.28 -20.36
C TYR A 91 -1.51 -1.28 -20.80
N ASP A 92 -1.35 -1.92 -21.96
CA ASP A 92 -2.31 -2.90 -22.48
C ASP A 92 -2.45 -4.14 -21.58
N MET A 93 -1.50 -4.37 -20.66
CA MET A 93 -1.52 -5.50 -19.73
C MET A 93 -2.58 -5.39 -18.64
N PHE A 94 -3.18 -4.22 -18.43
CA PHE A 94 -4.03 -3.94 -17.26
C PHE A 94 -5.55 -3.88 -17.54
N GLY A 95 -6.05 -4.18 -18.75
CA GLY A 95 -7.43 -3.90 -19.23
C GLY A 95 -8.67 -4.12 -18.30
N ASP A 96 -9.78 -3.42 -18.65
CA ASP A 96 -11.07 -3.13 -17.95
C ASP A 96 -11.49 -4.01 -16.77
N ALA A 97 -11.90 -3.51 -15.58
CA ALA A 97 -12.29 -2.18 -15.12
C ALA A 97 -11.71 -1.93 -13.71
N GLU A 98 -11.46 -0.67 -13.35
CA GLU A 98 -10.66 -0.19 -12.20
C GLU A 98 -9.15 0.02 -12.45
N VAL A 99 -8.77 0.43 -13.67
CA VAL A 99 -7.43 0.95 -13.98
C VAL A 99 -7.46 2.48 -13.96
N LEU A 100 -6.35 3.11 -13.56
CA LEU A 100 -6.11 4.53 -13.83
C LEU A 100 -6.22 4.81 -15.33
N ALA A 101 -6.64 6.02 -15.72
CA ALA A 101 -6.49 6.42 -17.12
C ALA A 101 -5.02 6.35 -17.51
N GLU A 102 -4.72 6.02 -18.77
CA GLU A 102 -3.33 5.79 -19.24
C GLU A 102 -2.36 6.91 -18.83
N HIS A 103 -2.78 8.18 -18.95
CA HIS A 103 -1.97 9.31 -18.53
C HIS A 103 -1.68 9.30 -17.01
N ASP A 104 -2.70 9.03 -16.19
CA ASP A 104 -2.56 8.95 -14.74
C ASP A 104 -1.67 7.76 -14.33
N PHE A 105 -1.76 6.64 -15.06
CA PHE A 105 -0.89 5.48 -14.87
C PHE A 105 0.57 5.80 -15.19
N VAL A 106 0.84 6.42 -16.34
CA VAL A 106 2.19 6.84 -16.75
C VAL A 106 2.79 7.79 -15.70
N ASP A 107 2.00 8.75 -15.22
CA ASP A 107 2.43 9.69 -14.19
C ASP A 107 2.70 8.99 -12.84
N ALA A 108 1.88 7.99 -12.48
CA ALA A 108 2.09 7.16 -11.29
C ALA A 108 3.39 6.35 -11.37
N VAL A 109 3.64 5.69 -12.50
CA VAL A 109 4.88 4.91 -12.72
C VAL A 109 6.10 5.83 -12.65
N ASN A 110 6.10 6.96 -13.35
CA ASN A 110 7.20 7.93 -13.32
C ASN A 110 7.45 8.48 -11.90
N ARG A 111 6.38 8.78 -11.15
CA ARG A 111 6.48 9.24 -9.76
C ARG A 111 7.11 8.15 -8.88
N ASN A 112 6.67 6.91 -9.02
CA ASN A 112 7.15 5.78 -8.22
C ASN A 112 8.63 5.47 -8.51
N LEU A 113 9.05 5.48 -9.77
CA LEU A 113 10.46 5.35 -10.16
C LEU A 113 11.30 6.49 -9.56
N LYS A 114 10.88 7.74 -9.74
CA LYS A 114 11.62 8.93 -9.27
C LYS A 114 11.73 9.02 -7.75
N LYS A 115 10.69 8.62 -7.01
CA LYS A 115 10.70 8.62 -5.53
C LYS A 115 11.32 7.36 -4.93
N GLY A 116 11.65 6.37 -5.76
CA GLY A 116 12.10 5.06 -5.32
C GLY A 116 11.05 4.26 -4.53
N GLN A 117 9.77 4.49 -4.84
CA GLN A 117 8.62 3.85 -4.20
C GLN A 117 8.28 2.54 -4.90
N ILE A 118 9.08 1.50 -4.63
CA ILE A 118 8.88 0.16 -5.17
C ILE A 118 8.93 -0.89 -4.05
N VAL A 119 8.45 -2.10 -4.34
CA VAL A 119 8.65 -3.26 -3.46
C VAL A 119 9.75 -4.15 -4.02
N VAL A 120 10.71 -4.50 -3.19
CA VAL A 120 11.81 -5.41 -3.51
C VAL A 120 11.59 -6.73 -2.77
N LEU A 121 11.34 -7.79 -3.53
CA LEU A 121 11.17 -9.13 -3.00
C LEU A 121 12.39 -9.99 -3.35
N VAL A 122 12.98 -10.61 -2.33
CA VAL A 122 13.95 -11.67 -2.53
C VAL A 122 13.27 -12.98 -2.15
N VAL A 123 13.24 -13.93 -3.06
CA VAL A 123 12.56 -15.21 -2.91
C VAL A 123 13.59 -16.34 -2.94
N GLY A 124 13.51 -17.31 -2.04
CA GLY A 124 14.36 -18.49 -2.11
C GLY A 124 13.77 -19.76 -1.52
N ASP A 125 14.49 -20.86 -1.72
CA ASP A 125 14.16 -22.19 -1.18
C ASP A 125 14.77 -22.34 0.23
N GLY A 126 13.92 -22.68 1.20
CA GLY A 126 14.29 -22.78 2.61
C GLY A 126 15.51 -23.64 2.91
N THR A 127 16.31 -23.27 3.93
CA THR A 127 17.12 -24.26 4.71
C THR A 127 17.93 -23.74 5.91
N ASN A 128 18.02 -22.43 6.23
CA ASN A 128 18.73 -22.06 7.46
C ASN A 128 18.40 -20.66 8.00
N THR A 129 17.74 -20.61 9.15
CA THR A 129 17.28 -19.40 9.82
C THR A 129 18.43 -18.74 10.58
N ASN A 130 18.95 -17.62 10.07
CA ASN A 130 19.45 -16.56 10.95
C ASN A 130 19.19 -15.19 10.31
N LEU A 131 18.20 -14.49 10.86
CA LEU A 131 17.59 -13.23 10.38
C LEU A 131 18.43 -11.98 10.70
N GLU A 132 19.50 -12.14 11.48
CA GLU A 132 20.23 -11.06 12.13
C GLU A 132 21.00 -10.14 11.17
N ASN A 133 21.10 -10.49 9.88
CA ASN A 133 21.98 -9.80 8.90
C ASN A 133 21.25 -9.03 7.80
N LEU A 134 19.92 -8.84 7.91
CA LEU A 134 19.14 -8.07 6.91
C LEU A 134 19.48 -6.56 6.94
N VAL A 135 19.87 -6.07 8.11
CA VAL A 135 20.01 -4.63 8.39
C VAL A 135 21.23 -4.02 7.72
N ASP A 136 22.36 -4.73 7.67
CA ASP A 136 23.63 -4.19 7.17
C ASP A 136 23.60 -3.87 5.67
N GLY A 137 22.95 -4.73 4.87
CA GLY A 137 22.82 -4.52 3.42
C GLY A 137 21.84 -3.41 3.05
N LEU A 138 20.90 -3.08 3.93
CA LEU A 138 19.92 -2.01 3.71
C LEU A 138 20.46 -0.63 4.10
N GLN A 139 21.48 -0.57 4.98
CA GLN A 139 22.08 0.69 5.41
C GLN A 139 22.74 1.47 4.26
N SER A 140 23.26 0.80 3.23
CA SER A 140 23.86 1.46 2.05
C SER A 140 22.83 2.16 1.15
N HIS A 141 21.54 1.85 1.29
CA HIS A 141 20.44 2.40 0.48
C HIS A 141 19.41 3.18 1.32
N ALA A 142 19.80 3.66 2.51
CA ALA A 142 18.94 4.30 3.50
C ALA A 142 18.30 5.65 3.09
N GLY A 143 18.40 6.04 1.82
CA GLY A 143 17.75 7.22 1.24
C GLY A 143 16.56 6.91 0.33
N PHE A 144 16.28 5.63 0.04
CA PHE A 144 15.20 5.24 -0.88
C PHE A 144 13.95 4.75 -0.13
N HIS A 145 12.78 5.12 -0.63
CA HIS A 145 11.47 4.83 -0.04
C HIS A 145 10.89 3.49 -0.52
N PHE A 146 11.66 2.39 -0.44
CA PHE A 146 11.21 1.07 -0.88
C PHE A 146 10.83 0.16 0.30
N THR A 147 9.93 -0.79 0.06
CA THR A 147 9.67 -1.90 0.98
C THR A 147 10.47 -3.12 0.55
N PHE A 148 11.32 -3.64 1.44
CA PHE A 148 12.04 -4.89 1.19
C PHE A 148 11.42 -6.05 1.97
N ALA A 149 11.22 -7.20 1.32
CA ALA A 149 10.83 -8.43 1.98
C ALA A 149 11.62 -9.65 1.49
N LEU A 150 11.95 -10.52 2.44
CA LEU A 150 12.54 -11.83 2.19
C LEU A 150 11.45 -12.90 2.33
N ILE A 151 11.24 -13.67 1.26
CA ILE A 151 10.22 -14.70 1.16
C ILE A 151 10.90 -16.05 0.98
N GLU A 152 10.47 -17.04 1.76
CA GLU A 152 10.82 -18.43 1.57
C GLU A 152 9.65 -19.16 0.90
N LEU A 153 9.94 -19.95 -0.12
CA LEU A 153 8.98 -20.86 -0.73
C LEU A 153 9.33 -22.30 -0.33
N GLU A 154 8.49 -22.89 0.50
CA GLU A 154 8.55 -24.33 0.76
C GLU A 154 7.78 -25.06 -0.33
N VAL A 155 8.49 -25.88 -1.11
CA VAL A 155 7.91 -26.61 -2.25
C VAL A 155 7.84 -28.10 -1.91
N PHE A 156 6.63 -28.64 -1.83
CA PHE A 156 6.35 -30.05 -1.61
C PHE A 156 5.82 -30.67 -2.90
N ARG A 157 6.35 -31.82 -3.31
CA ARG A 157 5.88 -32.53 -4.50
C ARG A 157 4.81 -33.56 -4.11
N GLY A 158 3.71 -33.58 -4.84
CA GLY A 158 2.63 -34.57 -4.65
C GLY A 158 3.10 -36.00 -4.94
N GLU A 159 2.46 -36.99 -4.30
CA GLU A 159 2.82 -38.41 -4.44
C GLU A 159 2.24 -39.06 -5.72
N GLN A 160 1.21 -38.46 -6.33
CA GLN A 160 0.49 -39.01 -7.47
C GLN A 160 0.58 -38.01 -8.65
N ALA A 161 1.22 -38.45 -9.74
CA ALA A 161 1.51 -37.71 -10.98
C ALA A 161 2.71 -36.74 -10.95
N ASN A 162 3.42 -36.69 -12.08
CA ASN A 162 4.44 -35.67 -12.32
C ASN A 162 3.76 -34.29 -12.39
N ASP A 163 4.41 -33.31 -11.75
CA ASP A 163 4.13 -31.87 -11.82
C ASP A 163 3.07 -31.29 -10.87
N GLU A 164 2.60 -32.02 -9.86
CA GLU A 164 1.86 -31.40 -8.73
C GLU A 164 2.83 -30.90 -7.65
N PHE A 165 2.80 -29.59 -7.39
CA PHE A 165 3.56 -28.92 -6.34
C PHE A 165 2.63 -28.18 -5.38
N LEU A 166 2.77 -28.45 -4.08
CA LEU A 166 2.24 -27.61 -3.01
C LEU A 166 3.32 -26.59 -2.64
N ILE A 167 3.03 -25.31 -2.87
CA ILE A 167 3.94 -24.21 -2.56
C ILE A 167 3.40 -23.44 -1.37
N ILE A 168 4.17 -23.36 -0.29
CA ILE A 168 3.82 -22.63 0.93
C ILE A 168 4.77 -21.44 1.08
N PRO A 169 4.31 -20.19 0.83
CA PRO A 169 5.12 -19.01 1.03
C PRO A 169 5.20 -18.61 2.50
N ARG A 170 6.38 -18.20 2.96
CA ARG A 170 6.63 -17.68 4.31
C ARG A 170 7.41 -16.37 4.24
N THR A 171 6.86 -15.30 4.78
CA THR A 171 7.58 -14.01 4.91
C THR A 171 8.56 -14.11 6.08
N LEU A 172 9.86 -14.16 5.79
CA LEU A 172 10.90 -14.28 6.80
C LEU A 172 11.25 -12.94 7.43
N ALA A 173 11.35 -11.91 6.59
CA ALA A 173 11.66 -10.56 7.02
C ALA A 173 10.91 -9.57 6.14
N LYS A 174 10.57 -8.44 6.73
CA LYS A 174 10.13 -7.26 6.00
C LYS A 174 10.67 -6.02 6.69
N THR A 175 11.06 -5.06 5.89
CA THR A 175 11.38 -3.72 6.38
C THR A 175 10.19 -2.81 6.17
N TYR A 176 10.14 -1.78 7.00
CA TYR A 176 9.16 -0.71 6.88
C TYR A 176 9.92 0.58 6.65
N LEU A 177 9.25 1.57 6.06
CA LEU A 177 9.81 2.90 5.93
C LEU A 177 10.09 3.44 7.35
N ILE A 178 11.35 3.69 7.66
CA ILE A 178 11.72 4.42 8.87
C ILE A 178 11.77 5.89 8.45
N GLU A 179 10.74 6.67 8.81
CA GLU A 179 10.87 8.12 8.76
C GLU A 179 12.01 8.54 9.69
N ARG A 180 13.09 9.07 9.12
CA ARG A 180 14.12 9.74 9.91
C ARG A 180 13.55 11.08 10.34
N ALA A 181 13.21 11.21 11.62
CA ALA A 181 12.94 12.51 12.22
C ALA A 181 14.13 13.44 11.91
N ILE A 182 13.87 14.47 11.11
CA ILE A 182 14.87 15.50 10.79
C ILE A 182 15.16 16.21 12.11
N ILE A 183 16.34 15.98 12.69
CA ILE A 183 16.83 16.85 13.77
C ILE A 183 17.19 18.17 13.10
N GLN A 184 16.29 19.13 13.19
CA GLN A 184 16.55 20.51 12.84
C GLN A 184 17.55 21.07 13.87
N ILE A 185 18.83 21.15 13.49
CA ILE A 185 19.84 21.81 14.30
C ILE A 185 19.64 23.32 14.11
N ASP A 186 19.10 23.99 15.12
CA ASP A 186 19.04 25.44 15.16
C ASP A 186 20.45 25.99 15.44
N ASP A 187 21.02 26.70 14.47
CA ASP A 187 22.44 27.02 14.37
C ASP A 187 22.82 28.27 15.19
N GLN A 188 22.50 28.26 16.49
CA GLN A 188 22.96 29.29 17.43
C GLN A 188 23.38 28.73 18.78
N ARG A 189 24.51 28.00 18.78
CA ARG A 189 25.65 28.12 19.72
C ARG A 189 26.47 26.84 19.68
N SER A 190 27.67 26.95 19.15
CA SER A 190 28.70 25.92 19.20
C SER A 190 29.06 25.60 20.66
N GLN A 191 28.52 24.50 21.18
CA GLN A 191 29.13 23.73 22.25
C GLN A 191 28.75 22.26 22.09
N VAL A 192 29.68 21.47 21.53
CA VAL A 192 29.60 20.01 21.53
C VAL A 192 29.74 19.55 22.98
N SER A 193 28.62 19.27 23.62
CA SER A 193 28.56 18.44 24.82
C SER A 193 27.90 17.14 24.41
N ALA A 194 28.66 16.05 24.42
CA ALA A 194 28.15 14.71 24.23
C ALA A 194 27.11 14.42 25.33
N ALA A 195 25.83 14.52 24.99
CA ALA A 195 24.75 14.03 25.83
C ALA A 195 24.63 12.51 25.61
N PRO A 196 24.40 11.72 26.67
CA PRO A 196 24.36 10.28 26.60
C PRO A 196 23.22 9.84 25.67
N THR A 197 23.50 8.84 24.84
CA THR A 197 22.55 8.10 24.03
C THR A 197 21.47 7.54 24.96
N THR A 198 20.41 8.32 25.15
CA THR A 198 19.20 7.81 25.73
C THR A 198 18.56 7.02 24.62
N SER A 199 18.76 5.70 24.66
CA SER A 199 17.81 4.71 24.17
C SER A 199 16.50 4.91 24.93
N GLY A 200 15.86 6.06 24.71
CA GLY A 200 14.48 6.31 25.07
C GLY A 200 13.67 5.61 24.00
N ALA A 201 12.79 4.72 24.44
CA ALA A 201 11.69 4.20 23.64
C ALA A 201 11.00 5.38 22.96
N VAL A 202 11.37 5.64 21.71
CA VAL A 202 10.56 6.42 20.81
C VAL A 202 9.30 5.57 20.70
N ALA A 203 8.23 6.05 21.35
CA ALA A 203 6.89 5.51 21.20
C ALA A 203 6.69 5.15 19.74
N ALA A 204 6.08 3.98 19.50
CA ALA A 204 5.85 3.36 18.19
C ALA A 204 5.35 4.34 17.13
N SER A 205 6.25 5.17 16.61
CA SER A 205 6.07 5.99 15.42
C SER A 205 5.72 4.99 14.36
N ALA A 206 4.45 5.01 13.96
CA ALA A 206 3.83 3.96 13.16
C ALA A 206 4.77 3.58 12.03
N ARG A 207 5.05 2.28 11.89
CA ARG A 207 5.78 1.75 10.75
C ARG A 207 4.91 2.02 9.51
N ILE A 208 5.13 3.14 8.82
CA ILE A 208 4.32 3.57 7.67
C ILE A 208 4.73 2.71 6.46
N SER A 209 3.74 2.13 5.78
CA SER A 209 3.95 1.41 4.54
C SER A 209 4.15 2.38 3.36
N ILE A 210 4.81 1.96 2.27
CA ILE A 210 5.00 2.86 1.12
C ILE A 210 3.66 3.28 0.52
N THR A 211 2.68 2.37 0.57
CA THR A 211 1.32 2.56 0.08
C THR A 211 0.55 3.59 0.90
N SER A 212 0.75 3.63 2.23
CA SER A 212 0.17 4.65 3.10
C SER A 212 0.82 6.02 2.85
N GLN A 213 2.14 6.07 2.65
CA GLN A 213 2.83 7.31 2.29
C GLN A 213 2.36 7.85 0.94
N GLN A 214 2.31 7.00 -0.09
CA GLN A 214 1.78 7.37 -1.41
C GLN A 214 0.37 7.93 -1.33
N PHE A 215 -0.51 7.29 -0.55
CA PHE A 215 -1.87 7.80 -0.33
C PHE A 215 -1.86 9.22 0.24
N PHE A 216 -1.07 9.50 1.27
CA PHE A 216 -1.01 10.85 1.85
C PHE A 216 -0.35 11.88 0.93
N ASP A 217 0.65 11.49 0.13
CA ASP A 217 1.23 12.33 -0.91
C ASP A 217 0.16 12.70 -1.97
N ASP A 218 -0.64 11.72 -2.40
CA ASP A 218 -1.74 11.93 -3.35
C ASP A 218 -2.83 12.84 -2.75
N MET A 219 -3.13 12.70 -1.46
CA MET A 219 -4.03 13.62 -0.75
C MET A 219 -3.44 15.04 -0.67
N GLN A 220 -2.14 15.18 -0.41
CA GLN A 220 -1.47 16.49 -0.34
C GLN A 220 -1.52 17.23 -1.69
N ALA A 221 -1.35 16.51 -2.79
CA ALA A 221 -1.44 17.06 -4.15
C ALA A 221 -2.83 17.62 -4.46
N ARG A 222 -3.88 17.11 -3.81
CA ARG A 222 -5.27 17.57 -3.96
C ARG A 222 -5.54 18.83 -3.14
N HIS A 223 -5.16 18.80 -1.87
CA HIS A 223 -5.32 19.95 -0.98
C HIS A 223 -4.22 19.95 0.10
N PRO A 224 -3.46 21.05 0.27
CA PRO A 224 -2.29 21.08 1.16
C PRO A 224 -2.58 20.70 2.62
N GLU A 225 -3.76 21.05 3.14
CA GLU A 225 -4.15 20.75 4.53
C GLU A 225 -4.80 19.36 4.72
N LEU A 226 -5.18 18.68 3.62
CA LEU A 226 -5.97 17.45 3.69
C LEU A 226 -5.25 16.33 4.46
N PRO A 227 -3.95 16.06 4.28
CA PRO A 227 -3.25 15.03 5.05
C PRO A 227 -3.35 15.26 6.56
N ASN A 228 -3.16 16.50 7.01
CA ASN A 228 -3.16 16.85 8.44
C ASN A 228 -4.58 16.75 9.02
N LYS A 229 -5.59 17.24 8.30
CA LYS A 229 -7.00 17.13 8.72
C LYS A 229 -7.46 15.67 8.77
N LEU A 230 -7.05 14.86 7.79
CA LEU A 230 -7.40 13.45 7.74
C LEU A 230 -6.74 12.67 8.88
N LYS A 231 -5.44 12.93 9.16
CA LYS A 231 -4.76 12.35 10.33
C LYS A 231 -5.45 12.72 11.65
N ALA A 232 -5.76 14.00 11.84
CA ALA A 232 -6.49 14.44 13.04
C ALA A 232 -7.88 13.79 13.17
N PHE A 233 -8.58 13.61 12.06
CA PHE A 233 -9.86 12.90 12.04
C PHE A 233 -9.69 11.41 12.39
N MET A 234 -8.67 10.74 11.86
CA MET A 234 -8.33 9.35 12.21
C MET A 234 -8.04 9.21 13.71
N ASP A 235 -7.20 10.08 14.27
CA ASP A 235 -6.87 10.09 15.70
C ASP A 235 -8.13 10.28 16.56
N LYS A 236 -9.06 11.12 16.12
CA LYS A 236 -10.35 11.32 16.79
C LYS A 236 -11.19 10.03 16.73
N LEU A 237 -11.27 9.38 15.57
CA LEU A 237 -12.02 8.13 15.39
C LEU A 237 -11.50 6.98 16.25
N GLU A 238 -10.19 6.91 16.52
CA GLU A 238 -9.61 5.89 17.41
C GLU A 238 -10.24 5.92 18.82
N THR A 239 -10.68 7.10 19.30
CA THR A 239 -11.39 7.23 20.58
C THR A 239 -12.71 6.46 20.65
N LEU A 240 -13.29 6.12 19.49
CA LEU A 240 -14.51 5.33 19.34
C LEU A 240 -14.21 3.84 19.06
N GLY A 241 -12.95 3.41 19.14
CA GLY A 241 -12.54 2.05 18.78
C GLY A 241 -12.61 1.77 17.28
N ILE A 242 -12.68 2.82 16.45
CA ILE A 242 -12.54 2.73 15.00
C ILE A 242 -11.07 2.51 14.68
N TYR A 243 -10.79 1.64 13.72
CA TYR A 243 -9.45 1.41 13.21
C TYR A 243 -9.41 1.69 11.71
N ILE A 244 -8.26 2.18 11.26
CA ILE A 244 -8.01 2.47 9.85
C ILE A 244 -7.29 1.28 9.22
N GLU A 245 -7.84 0.77 8.13
CA GLU A 245 -7.24 -0.29 7.34
C GLU A 245 -6.83 0.26 5.96
N PHE A 246 -5.53 0.29 5.69
CA PHE A 246 -5.00 0.65 4.38
C PHE A 246 -4.93 -0.58 3.48
N LYS A 247 -5.76 -0.57 2.43
CA LYS A 247 -5.70 -1.47 1.26
C LYS A 247 -5.46 -0.61 0.02
N LYS A 248 -6.10 -0.90 -1.12
CA LYS A 248 -6.18 0.04 -2.26
C LYS A 248 -6.75 1.41 -1.86
N SER A 249 -7.54 1.44 -0.80
CA SER A 249 -8.17 2.62 -0.22
C SER A 249 -7.90 2.69 1.28
N LEU A 250 -8.03 3.89 1.85
CA LEU A 250 -8.12 4.08 3.30
C LEU A 250 -9.53 3.69 3.74
N ASN A 251 -9.66 2.61 4.51
CA ASN A 251 -10.95 2.12 5.00
C ASN A 251 -11.14 2.46 6.49
N ILE A 252 -12.32 2.97 6.83
CA ILE A 252 -12.69 3.36 8.20
C ILE A 252 -13.55 2.23 8.79
N LYS A 253 -13.00 1.42 9.70
CA LYS A 253 -13.63 0.18 10.14
C LYS A 253 -13.85 0.09 11.64
N TRP A 254 -14.85 -0.70 12.01
CA TRP A 254 -15.17 -1.00 13.40
C TRP A 254 -15.59 -2.45 13.57
N ASN A 255 -15.19 -3.05 14.68
CA ASN A 255 -15.63 -4.37 15.07
C ASN A 255 -16.82 -4.23 16.04
N PRO A 256 -18.06 -4.50 15.60
CA PRO A 256 -19.20 -4.48 16.50
C PRO A 256 -19.10 -5.60 17.56
N PRO A 257 -19.84 -5.51 18.68
CA PRO A 257 -19.88 -6.56 19.70
C PRO A 257 -20.25 -7.95 19.16
N SER A 258 -21.04 -7.99 18.09
CA SER A 258 -21.35 -9.21 17.36
C SER A 258 -21.44 -8.94 15.85
N GLY A 259 -21.12 -9.96 15.04
CA GLY A 259 -21.20 -9.90 13.59
C GLY A 259 -19.88 -9.59 12.89
N LYS A 260 -19.96 -9.16 11.62
CA LYS A 260 -18.80 -8.83 10.79
C LYS A 260 -18.36 -7.38 11.02
N PRO A 261 -17.08 -7.05 10.73
CA PRO A 261 -16.61 -5.68 10.77
C PRO A 261 -17.43 -4.77 9.87
N ILE A 262 -17.77 -3.58 10.36
CA ILE A 262 -18.53 -2.55 9.65
C ILE A 262 -17.54 -1.55 9.05
N ASN A 263 -17.78 -1.15 7.81
CA ASN A 263 -16.97 -0.15 7.10
C ASN A 263 -17.81 1.12 6.92
N PHE A 264 -17.41 2.20 7.61
CA PHE A 264 -18.11 3.49 7.59
C PHE A 264 -17.83 4.30 6.32
N GLY A 265 -16.79 3.93 5.58
CA GLY A 265 -16.46 4.54 4.31
C GLY A 265 -15.01 4.28 3.95
N TYR A 266 -14.71 4.42 2.67
CA TYR A 266 -13.36 4.30 2.16
C TYR A 266 -13.01 5.41 1.20
N VAL A 267 -11.76 5.87 1.29
CA VAL A 267 -11.21 6.93 0.43
C VAL A 267 -10.20 6.31 -0.53
N ASN A 268 -10.47 6.40 -1.82
CA ASN A 268 -9.56 5.93 -2.87
C ASN A 268 -8.36 6.88 -3.00
N ARG A 269 -7.24 6.43 -3.61
CA ARG A 269 -6.07 7.31 -3.87
C ARG A 269 -6.42 8.56 -4.69
N ASN A 270 -7.46 8.46 -5.52
CA ASN A 270 -7.99 9.61 -6.24
C ASN A 270 -8.85 10.56 -5.36
N GLY A 271 -8.91 10.37 -4.04
CA GLY A 271 -9.68 11.21 -3.12
C GLY A 271 -11.19 10.98 -3.15
N GLN A 272 -11.69 10.05 -3.96
CA GLN A 272 -13.11 9.70 -3.99
C GLN A 272 -13.50 9.00 -2.68
N LEU A 273 -14.48 9.54 -1.96
CA LEU A 273 -15.07 8.90 -0.80
C LEU A 273 -16.29 8.08 -1.22
N TRP A 274 -16.31 6.82 -0.82
CA TRP A 274 -17.47 5.92 -0.94
C TRP A 274 -17.92 5.42 0.42
N THR A 275 -19.24 5.29 0.60
CA THR A 275 -19.86 4.88 1.86
C THR A 275 -20.77 3.66 1.71
N ASP A 276 -20.77 3.02 0.54
CA ASP A 276 -21.65 1.88 0.24
C ASP A 276 -21.40 0.65 1.11
N ALA A 277 -20.16 0.47 1.53
CA ALA A 277 -19.75 -0.62 2.40
C ALA A 277 -20.47 -0.65 3.77
N ALA A 278 -21.06 0.47 4.21
CA ALA A 278 -21.81 0.56 5.46
C ALA A 278 -23.08 -0.32 5.47
N THR A 279 -23.59 -0.68 4.29
CA THR A 279 -24.84 -1.46 4.16
C THR A 279 -24.63 -2.95 3.87
N TRP A 280 -23.39 -3.39 3.61
CA TRP A 280 -23.11 -4.74 3.12
C TRP A 280 -23.47 -5.87 4.10
N PHE A 281 -23.30 -5.64 5.40
CA PHE A 281 -23.55 -6.68 6.42
C PHE A 281 -24.72 -6.38 7.35
N VAL A 282 -25.12 -5.10 7.47
CA VAL A 282 -26.18 -4.67 8.39
C VAL A 282 -27.07 -3.65 7.69
N LEU A 283 -27.95 -4.11 6.79
CA LEU A 283 -28.70 -3.24 5.87
C LEU A 283 -29.52 -2.15 6.58
N GLU A 284 -30.33 -2.50 7.59
CA GLU A 284 -31.22 -1.53 8.24
C GLU A 284 -30.44 -0.47 9.02
N LYS A 285 -29.50 -0.87 9.90
CA LYS A 285 -28.66 0.07 10.64
C LYS A 285 -27.80 0.88 9.67
N GLY A 286 -27.23 0.25 8.64
CA GLY A 286 -26.44 0.91 7.60
C GLY A 286 -27.23 1.96 6.80
N GLN A 287 -28.52 1.74 6.52
CA GLN A 287 -29.36 2.77 5.89
C GLN A 287 -29.56 3.98 6.81
N LYS A 288 -29.83 3.75 8.10
CA LYS A 288 -29.94 4.85 9.08
C LYS A 288 -28.64 5.66 9.17
N TYR A 289 -27.49 4.98 9.12
CA TYR A 289 -26.18 5.64 9.03
C TYR A 289 -26.06 6.53 7.80
N LEU A 290 -26.36 6.00 6.61
CA LEU A 290 -26.26 6.78 5.37
C LEU A 290 -27.21 7.97 5.35
N ASP A 291 -28.43 7.84 5.89
CA ASP A 291 -29.40 8.93 5.97
C ASP A 291 -28.93 10.07 6.89
N GLN A 292 -28.30 9.73 8.02
CA GLN A 292 -27.71 10.73 8.92
C GLN A 292 -26.46 11.37 8.31
N LEU A 293 -25.61 10.57 7.66
CA LEU A 293 -24.40 11.05 7.03
C LEU A 293 -24.71 11.97 5.84
N ALA A 294 -25.73 11.65 5.04
CA ALA A 294 -26.19 12.51 3.95
C ALA A 294 -26.61 13.89 4.47
N LYS A 295 -27.33 13.96 5.60
CA LYS A 295 -27.70 15.24 6.24
C LYS A 295 -26.47 16.00 6.72
N ALA A 296 -25.51 15.32 7.36
CA ALA A 296 -24.27 15.94 7.82
C ALA A 296 -23.44 16.54 6.66
N PHE A 297 -23.45 15.88 5.51
CA PHE A 297 -22.70 16.28 4.32
C PHE A 297 -23.46 17.22 3.39
N ASP A 298 -24.65 17.70 3.77
CA ASP A 298 -25.54 18.48 2.90
C ASP A 298 -25.79 17.78 1.54
N GLY A 299 -25.91 16.45 1.58
CA GLY A 299 -26.05 15.57 0.43
C GLY A 299 -27.30 14.70 0.48
N GLU A 300 -27.29 13.63 -0.31
CA GLU A 300 -28.40 12.70 -0.46
C GLU A 300 -27.91 11.25 -0.56
N VAL A 301 -28.79 10.28 -0.29
CA VAL A 301 -28.48 8.86 -0.49
C VAL A 301 -28.93 8.45 -1.88
N ILE A 302 -27.99 7.97 -2.70
CA ILE A 302 -28.25 7.46 -4.06
C ILE A 302 -28.03 5.96 -4.10
N ILE A 303 -28.76 5.29 -4.99
CA ILE A 303 -28.59 3.86 -5.29
C ILE A 303 -27.98 3.76 -6.68
N ASN A 304 -26.84 3.05 -6.81
CA ASN A 304 -26.25 2.79 -8.13
C ASN A 304 -26.95 1.61 -8.84
N ASP A 305 -26.56 1.35 -10.08
CA ASP A 305 -27.13 0.27 -10.91
C ASP A 305 -26.97 -1.12 -10.29
N ASN A 306 -25.98 -1.30 -9.42
CA ASN A 306 -25.73 -2.55 -8.69
C ASN A 306 -26.56 -2.69 -7.40
N GLY A 307 -27.42 -1.71 -7.09
CA GLY A 307 -28.25 -1.69 -5.88
C GLY A 307 -27.52 -1.20 -4.61
N ASN A 308 -26.26 -0.77 -4.73
CA ASN A 308 -25.50 -0.24 -3.60
C ASN A 308 -25.92 1.19 -3.28
N ARG A 309 -26.13 1.46 -2.00
CA ARG A 309 -26.53 2.77 -1.48
C ARG A 309 -25.32 3.54 -0.99
N TYR A 310 -25.15 4.79 -1.37
CA TYR A 310 -24.04 5.62 -0.90
C TYR A 310 -24.47 7.08 -0.75
N VAL A 311 -23.70 7.84 0.03
CA VAL A 311 -23.90 9.28 0.18
C VAL A 311 -23.28 10.00 -1.03
N ALA A 312 -24.08 10.85 -1.65
CA ALA A 312 -23.69 11.67 -2.78
C ALA A 312 -23.87 13.16 -2.47
N ILE A 313 -22.99 13.99 -3.02
CA ILE A 313 -23.12 15.45 -3.06
C ILE A 313 -23.22 15.84 -4.53
N ASN A 314 -24.26 16.59 -4.91
CA ASN A 314 -24.54 16.96 -6.30
C ASN A 314 -24.60 15.73 -7.25
N GLY A 315 -25.28 14.66 -6.83
CA GLY A 315 -25.49 13.48 -7.67
C GLY A 315 -24.29 12.54 -7.83
N LYS A 316 -23.17 12.79 -7.15
CA LYS A 316 -21.95 11.98 -7.23
C LYS A 316 -21.38 11.69 -5.85
N ALA A 317 -20.65 10.59 -5.74
CA ALA A 317 -19.82 10.35 -4.56
C ALA A 317 -18.93 11.60 -4.32
N PRO A 318 -18.80 12.09 -3.08
CA PRO A 318 -18.02 13.30 -2.80
C PRO A 318 -16.53 13.02 -2.84
N ARG A 319 -15.74 14.06 -3.14
CA ARG A 319 -14.29 14.02 -2.94
C ARG A 319 -14.00 14.38 -1.48
N VAL A 320 -13.02 13.73 -0.86
CA VAL A 320 -12.70 13.91 0.56
C VAL A 320 -12.28 15.35 0.88
N GLU A 321 -11.63 16.05 -0.05
CA GLU A 321 -11.26 17.47 0.10
C GLU A 321 -12.48 18.41 0.17
N THR A 322 -13.63 18.00 -0.37
CA THR A 322 -14.85 18.84 -0.38
C THR A 322 -15.67 18.76 0.90
N ILE A 323 -15.31 17.86 1.82
CA ILE A 323 -16.05 17.60 3.08
C ILE A 323 -15.15 17.74 4.31
N MET A 324 -13.97 18.35 4.18
CA MET A 324 -13.01 18.47 5.29
C MET A 324 -13.57 19.24 6.49
N ASP A 325 -14.48 20.19 6.26
CA ASP A 325 -15.19 20.95 7.28
C ASP A 325 -16.30 20.13 7.96
N LYS A 326 -16.66 18.97 7.40
CA LYS A 326 -17.71 18.07 7.89
C LYS A 326 -17.17 16.83 8.62
N PHE A 327 -15.85 16.72 8.83
CA PHE A 327 -15.26 15.58 9.54
C PHE A 327 -15.76 15.46 10.99
N ASP A 328 -15.99 16.58 11.67
CA ASP A 328 -16.56 16.55 13.01
C ASP A 328 -18.01 16.05 13.01
N ASP A 329 -18.81 16.44 12.01
CA ASP A 329 -20.17 15.92 11.86
C ASP A 329 -20.15 14.42 11.52
N TRP A 330 -19.21 13.97 10.69
CA TRP A 330 -19.03 12.54 10.39
C TRP A 330 -18.70 11.72 11.65
N TYR A 331 -17.83 12.25 12.51
CA TYR A 331 -17.52 11.64 13.79
C TYR A 331 -18.78 11.46 14.65
N GLU A 332 -19.61 12.49 14.78
CA GLU A 332 -20.85 12.41 15.57
C GLU A 332 -21.85 11.41 14.99
N VAL A 333 -21.94 11.30 13.66
CA VAL A 333 -22.79 10.28 13.00
C VAL A 333 -22.28 8.87 13.28
N ILE A 334 -20.97 8.63 13.24
CA ILE A 334 -20.39 7.32 13.57
C ILE A 334 -20.65 6.96 15.04
N LYS A 335 -20.48 7.92 15.95
CA LYS A 335 -20.75 7.74 17.37
C LYS A 335 -22.21 7.37 17.64
N ALA A 336 -23.15 8.14 17.09
CA ALA A 336 -24.58 7.87 17.20
C ALA A 336 -24.95 6.50 16.61
N TYR A 337 -24.29 6.08 15.53
CA TYR A 337 -24.49 4.74 14.96
C TYR A 337 -24.06 3.63 15.92
N GLN A 338 -22.90 3.75 16.57
CA GLN A 338 -22.41 2.74 17.52
C GLN A 338 -23.36 2.58 18.71
N GLU A 339 -23.96 3.68 19.20
CA GLU A 339 -24.96 3.65 20.28
C GLU A 339 -26.14 2.72 19.95
N THR A 340 -26.55 2.63 18.68
CA THR A 340 -27.63 1.71 18.24
C THR A 340 -27.30 0.22 18.40
N PHE A 341 -26.06 -0.17 18.72
CA PHE A 341 -25.68 -1.55 18.99
C PHE A 341 -25.69 -1.90 20.47
N TYR A 342 -25.85 -0.92 21.35
CA TYR A 342 -25.89 -1.10 22.80
C TYR A 342 -27.31 -0.94 23.38
N ASP A 343 -28.25 -0.38 22.61
CA ASP A 343 -29.65 -0.19 23.01
C ASP A 343 -30.56 -1.42 22.79
N ASP A 344 -30.03 -2.51 22.23
CA ASP A 344 -30.80 -3.75 21.93
C ASP A 344 -30.68 -4.85 23.03
N ASP A 345 -30.06 -4.56 24.19
CA ASP A 345 -29.93 -5.49 25.34
C ASP A 345 -31.00 -5.32 26.43
#